data_AF-A0A7S2EGQ6-F1
#
_entry.id   AF-A0A7S2EGQ6-F1
#
_cell.length_a   1.000
_cell.length_b   1.000
_cell.length_c   1.000
_cell.angle_alpha   90.00
_cell.angle_beta   90.00
_cell.angle_gamma   90.00
#
_symmetry.space_group_name_H-M   'P 1'
#
loop_
_entity.id
_entity.type
_entity.pdbx_description
1 polymer ?
#
loop_
_entity_poly.entity_id
_entity_poly.type
_entity_poly.pdbx_seq_one_letter_code
_entity_poly.pdbx_strand_id
1 'polypeptide(L)'
;GDPFSSMMGRTEQLSAKRNQADKALLSVVKICIALYYDKFVLENMSEEPQKRLLAKIADRKGPVVQMGFGLHAGKAVQGAIGSQRKLDATYVGEHVEMAEYLESSTKKFGLKMLMSDAFHKLLHPSNRRRCRKVDQIMFLDDEASETDEDPFATGEVMELFTFDIDVDALWKPT
;
A
#
# COMPACT_ATOMS: atom_id res chain seq x y z
N GLY A 1 32.85 18.69 23.98
CA GLY A 1 31.83 17.65 23.84
C GLY A 1 30.52 18.31 24.09
N ASP A 2 29.72 18.47 23.05
CA ASP A 2 28.47 19.22 23.12
C ASP A 2 27.36 18.29 23.66
N PRO A 3 26.77 18.56 24.84
CA PRO A 3 25.81 17.67 25.49
C PRO A 3 24.41 17.69 24.84
N PHE A 4 24.21 18.48 23.77
CA PHE A 4 22.93 18.59 23.07
C PHE A 4 22.79 17.70 21.82
N SER A 5 23.86 17.04 21.36
CA SER A 5 23.80 16.11 20.23
C SER A 5 23.17 14.75 20.58
N SER A 6 22.89 14.46 21.87
CA SER A 6 22.36 13.17 22.32
C SER A 6 20.84 13.11 22.48
N MET A 7 20.10 14.17 22.12
CA MET A 7 18.63 14.25 22.26
C MET A 7 17.86 14.30 20.93
N MET A 8 18.51 13.98 19.80
CA MET A 8 17.83 13.69 18.53
C MET A 8 18.26 12.30 18.07
N GLY A 9 17.68 11.28 18.68
CA GLY A 9 18.15 9.91 18.51
C GLY A 9 17.08 8.88 18.79
N ARG A 10 16.29 8.55 17.75
CA ARG A 10 16.07 7.19 17.21
C ARG A 10 14.90 7.22 16.23
N THR A 11 15.18 7.53 14.96
CA THR A 11 14.41 6.88 13.89
C THR A 11 14.75 5.39 14.02
N GLU A 12 13.97 4.63 14.79
CA GLU A 12 14.21 3.20 14.96
C GLU A 12 14.07 2.53 13.58
N GLN A 13 15.20 2.20 12.97
CA GLN A 13 15.22 1.54 11.68
C GLN A 13 14.49 0.20 11.81
N LEU A 14 13.35 0.09 11.15
CA LEU A 14 12.63 -1.17 11.01
C LEU A 14 13.53 -2.16 10.27
N SER A 15 13.46 -3.43 10.67
CA SER A 15 14.15 -4.53 10.00
C SER A 15 13.19 -5.67 9.71
N ALA A 16 13.17 -6.12 8.45
CA ALA A 16 12.31 -7.22 8.04
C ALA A 16 12.90 -8.57 8.49
N LYS A 17 12.24 -9.23 9.44
CA LYS A 17 12.61 -10.60 9.83
C LYS A 17 12.30 -11.57 8.68
N ARG A 18 13.26 -12.42 8.28
CA ARG A 18 13.05 -13.44 7.23
C ARG A 18 12.46 -12.87 5.91
N ASN A 19 12.80 -11.62 5.57
CA ASN A 19 12.34 -10.90 4.37
C ASN A 19 10.80 -10.88 4.21
N GLN A 20 10.07 -10.59 5.30
CA GLN A 20 8.60 -10.47 5.21
C GLN A 20 8.14 -9.41 4.19
N ALA A 21 8.88 -8.30 4.04
CA ALA A 21 8.54 -7.27 3.05
C ALA A 21 8.52 -7.84 1.62
N ASP A 22 9.53 -8.63 1.24
CA ASP A 22 9.58 -9.29 -0.06
C ASP A 22 8.45 -10.30 -0.25
N LYS A 23 8.07 -11.02 0.82
CA LYS A 23 6.93 -11.94 0.78
C LYS A 23 5.62 -11.20 0.61
N ALA A 24 5.43 -10.06 1.28
CA ALA A 24 4.23 -9.24 1.14
C ALA A 24 4.13 -8.68 -0.29
N LEU A 25 5.22 -8.14 -0.84
CA LEU A 25 5.27 -7.70 -2.24
C LEU A 25 4.94 -8.84 -3.21
N LEU A 26 5.56 -10.01 -3.03
CA LEU A 26 5.29 -11.18 -3.87
C LEU A 26 3.82 -11.63 -3.80
N SER A 27 3.22 -11.61 -2.62
CA SER A 27 1.80 -11.95 -2.45
C SER A 27 0.90 -10.98 -3.22
N VAL A 28 1.15 -9.68 -3.14
CA VAL A 28 0.39 -8.69 -3.92
C VAL A 28 0.54 -8.94 -5.42
N VAL A 29 1.77 -9.16 -5.91
CA VAL A 29 2.02 -9.47 -7.33
C VAL A 29 1.23 -10.70 -7.77
N LYS A 30 1.24 -11.78 -6.97
CA LYS A 30 0.48 -13.00 -7.25
C LYS A 30 -1.03 -12.74 -7.31
N ILE A 31 -1.56 -11.92 -6.39
CA ILE A 31 -2.98 -11.55 -6.39
C ILE A 31 -3.32 -10.74 -7.66
N CYS A 32 -2.50 -9.77 -8.05
CA CYS A 32 -2.73 -9.00 -9.27
C CYS A 32 -2.77 -9.90 -10.52
N ILE A 33 -1.86 -10.87 -10.63
CA ILE A 33 -1.84 -11.85 -11.72
C ILE A 33 -3.10 -12.72 -11.67
N ALA A 34 -3.46 -13.24 -10.49
CA ALA A 34 -4.64 -14.07 -10.34
C ALA A 34 -5.92 -13.34 -10.75
N LEU A 35 -6.11 -12.08 -10.31
CA LEU A 35 -7.27 -11.26 -10.68
C LEU A 35 -7.33 -10.92 -12.16
N TYR A 36 -6.19 -10.85 -12.85
CA TYR A 36 -6.15 -10.58 -14.29
C TYR A 36 -6.69 -11.75 -15.11
N TYR A 37 -6.35 -12.97 -14.72
CA TYR A 37 -6.82 -14.20 -15.38
C TYR A 37 -8.12 -14.75 -14.80
N ASP A 38 -8.63 -14.16 -13.72
CA ASP A 38 -9.80 -14.69 -13.05
C ASP A 38 -11.05 -14.54 -13.90
N LYS A 39 -11.64 -15.70 -14.21
CA LYS A 39 -12.96 -15.81 -14.83
C LYS A 39 -14.00 -16.35 -13.85
N PHE A 40 -13.60 -16.72 -12.64
CA PHE A 40 -14.45 -17.37 -11.65
C PHE A 40 -15.74 -16.58 -11.38
N VAL A 41 -15.63 -15.25 -11.30
CA VAL A 41 -16.79 -14.37 -11.06
C VAL A 41 -17.80 -14.43 -12.21
N LEU A 42 -17.35 -14.61 -13.45
CA LEU A 42 -18.22 -14.67 -14.61
C LEU A 42 -18.76 -16.08 -14.86
N GLU A 43 -17.92 -17.11 -14.72
CA GLU A 43 -18.26 -18.50 -15.05
C GLU A 43 -19.36 -19.09 -14.16
N ASN A 44 -19.45 -18.64 -12.91
CA ASN A 44 -20.46 -19.11 -11.96
C ASN A 44 -21.76 -18.28 -11.98
N MET A 45 -21.86 -17.29 -12.88
CA MET A 45 -23.00 -16.38 -12.93
C MET A 45 -23.99 -16.81 -14.03
N SER A 46 -25.29 -16.72 -13.77
CA SER A 46 -26.30 -16.91 -14.82
C SER A 46 -26.18 -15.81 -15.90
N GLU A 47 -26.58 -16.13 -17.13
CA GLU A 47 -26.38 -15.27 -18.31
C GLU A 47 -26.92 -13.85 -18.14
N GLU A 48 -28.13 -13.69 -17.59
CA GLU A 48 -28.78 -12.39 -17.43
C GLU A 48 -28.03 -11.44 -16.48
N PRO A 49 -27.73 -11.80 -15.21
CA PRO A 49 -26.87 -10.99 -14.34
C PRO A 49 -25.49 -10.70 -14.94
N GLN A 50 -24.88 -11.68 -15.62
CA GLN A 50 -23.57 -11.53 -16.25
C GLN A 50 -23.60 -10.43 -17.32
N LYS A 51 -24.59 -10.48 -18.22
CA LYS A 51 -24.78 -9.47 -19.28
C LYS A 51 -24.98 -8.07 -18.70
N ARG A 52 -25.79 -7.94 -17.64
CA ARG A 52 -25.99 -6.64 -16.97
C ARG A 52 -24.71 -6.12 -16.33
N LEU A 53 -23.92 -6.98 -15.70
CA LEU A 53 -22.65 -6.59 -15.10
C LEU A 53 -21.68 -6.10 -16.17
N LEU A 54 -21.48 -6.89 -17.22
CA LEU A 54 -20.59 -6.56 -18.33
C LEU A 54 -21.00 -5.25 -19.03
N ALA A 55 -22.31 -5.02 -19.20
CA ALA A 55 -22.80 -3.75 -19.74
C ALA A 55 -22.47 -2.55 -18.84
N LYS A 56 -22.60 -2.69 -17.51
CA LYS A 56 -22.27 -1.61 -16.55
C LYS A 56 -20.80 -1.24 -16.50
N ILE A 57 -19.91 -2.18 -16.81
CA ILE A 57 -18.45 -1.98 -16.75
C ILE A 57 -17.81 -1.91 -18.13
N ALA A 58 -18.60 -1.77 -19.21
CA ALA A 58 -18.13 -1.80 -20.58
C ALA A 58 -17.03 -0.76 -20.88
N ASP A 59 -17.14 0.42 -20.27
CA ASP A 59 -16.17 1.52 -20.44
C ASP A 59 -14.91 1.37 -19.55
N ARG A 60 -14.90 0.39 -18.64
CA ARG A 60 -13.77 0.17 -17.74
C ARG A 60 -12.76 -0.79 -18.36
N LYS A 61 -11.53 -0.33 -18.54
CA LYS A 61 -10.41 -1.16 -19.01
C LYS A 61 -9.95 -2.14 -17.92
N GLY A 62 -9.57 -3.35 -18.33
CA GLY A 62 -8.96 -4.37 -17.46
C GLY A 62 -9.96 -5.41 -16.92
N PRO A 63 -9.54 -6.25 -15.94
CA PRO A 63 -10.35 -7.38 -15.47
C PRO A 63 -11.63 -6.93 -14.75
N VAL A 64 -12.57 -7.87 -14.58
CA VAL A 64 -13.88 -7.67 -13.92
C VAL A 64 -13.73 -7.33 -12.44
N VAL A 65 -12.70 -7.88 -11.79
CA VAL A 65 -12.34 -7.53 -10.42
C VAL A 65 -11.05 -6.72 -10.46
N GLN A 66 -11.07 -5.56 -9.82
CA GLN A 66 -9.91 -4.68 -9.70
C GLN A 66 -9.71 -4.30 -8.24
N MET A 67 -8.47 -4.39 -7.78
CA MET A 67 -8.08 -4.02 -6.42
C MET A 67 -6.88 -3.08 -6.46
N GLY A 68 -6.84 -2.18 -5.48
CA GLY A 68 -5.68 -1.39 -5.12
C GLY A 68 -4.99 -1.99 -3.90
N PHE A 69 -3.67 -1.77 -3.77
CA PHE A 69 -2.90 -2.26 -2.64
C PHE A 69 -2.00 -1.15 -2.07
N GLY A 70 -2.16 -0.87 -0.78
CA GLY A 70 -1.25 -0.02 -0.01
C GLY A 70 -0.28 -0.87 0.81
N LEU A 71 1.01 -0.54 0.76
CA LEU A 71 2.06 -1.24 1.50
C LEU A 71 2.86 -0.24 2.34
N HIS A 72 2.67 -0.30 3.65
CA HIS A 72 3.38 0.53 4.61
C HIS A 72 4.03 -0.33 5.70
N ALA A 73 5.07 0.21 6.31
CA ALA A 73 5.73 -0.41 7.45
C ALA A 73 5.95 0.63 8.54
N GLY A 74 5.36 0.36 9.70
CA GLY A 74 5.37 1.24 10.85
C GLY A 74 4.95 0.50 12.10
N LYS A 75 5.05 1.16 13.24
CA LYS A 75 4.62 0.56 14.52
C LYS A 75 3.12 0.72 14.68
N ALA A 76 2.44 -0.33 15.10
CA ALA A 76 1.03 -0.25 15.44
C ALA A 76 0.80 -0.92 16.80
N VAL A 77 -0.21 -0.44 17.51
CA VAL A 77 -0.67 -1.09 18.73
C VAL A 77 -1.65 -2.20 18.35
N GLN A 78 -1.35 -3.42 18.78
CA GLN A 78 -2.27 -4.54 18.66
C GLN A 78 -3.15 -4.60 19.91
N GLY A 79 -4.47 -4.66 19.73
CA GLY A 79 -5.43 -4.73 20.82
C GLY A 79 -6.60 -5.66 20.48
N ALA A 80 -7.22 -6.23 21.52
CA ALA A 80 -8.51 -6.89 21.36
C ALA A 80 -9.62 -5.83 21.35
N ILE A 81 -10.36 -5.74 20.25
CA ILE A 81 -11.48 -4.82 20.09
C ILE A 81 -12.76 -5.64 19.96
N GLY A 82 -13.81 -5.24 20.68
CA GLY A 82 -15.13 -5.84 20.56
C GLY A 82 -15.93 -5.88 21.87
N SER A 83 -16.93 -6.74 21.90
CA SER A 83 -17.80 -6.94 23.07
C SER A 83 -17.37 -8.16 23.88
N GLN A 84 -17.92 -8.36 25.08
CA GLN A 84 -17.65 -9.56 25.88
C GLN A 84 -17.87 -10.90 25.13
N ARG A 85 -18.73 -10.92 24.10
CA ARG A 85 -19.05 -12.14 23.34
C ARG A 85 -18.31 -12.26 22.02
N LYS A 86 -17.65 -11.20 21.54
CA LYS A 86 -16.94 -11.16 20.26
C LYS A 86 -15.75 -10.21 20.40
N LEU A 87 -14.56 -10.78 20.54
CA LEU A 87 -13.30 -10.08 20.63
C LEU A 87 -12.44 -10.46 19.42
N ASP A 88 -12.06 -9.47 18.62
CA ASP A 88 -11.18 -9.65 17.47
C ASP A 88 -9.86 -8.91 17.72
N ALA A 89 -8.75 -9.49 17.27
CA ALA A 89 -7.46 -8.83 17.33
C ALA A 89 -7.35 -7.80 16.20
N THR A 90 -7.21 -6.53 16.57
CA THR A 90 -7.13 -5.39 15.66
C THR A 90 -5.82 -4.64 15.87
N TYR A 91 -5.34 -4.00 14.82
CA TYR A 91 -4.20 -3.08 14.86
C TYR A 91 -4.71 -1.64 14.70
N VAL A 92 -4.23 -0.73 15.53
CA VAL A 92 -4.62 0.68 15.52
C VAL A 92 -3.37 1.56 15.65
N GLY A 93 -3.37 2.67 14.92
CA GLY A 93 -2.34 3.69 14.96
C GLY A 93 -2.17 4.37 13.60
N GLU A 94 -1.50 5.51 13.61
CA GLU A 94 -1.21 6.33 12.43
C GLU A 94 -0.62 5.52 11.26
N HIS A 95 0.30 4.59 11.54
CA HIS A 95 0.89 3.74 10.51
C HIS A 95 -0.11 2.77 9.84
N VAL A 96 -1.23 2.43 10.50
CA VAL A 96 -2.31 1.65 9.89
C VAL A 96 -3.10 2.55 8.93
N GLU A 97 -3.41 3.77 9.35
CA GLU A 97 -4.07 4.79 8.53
C GLU A 97 -3.24 5.14 7.30
N MET A 98 -1.91 5.20 7.42
CA MET A 98 -1.01 5.39 6.27
C MET A 98 -1.11 4.25 5.25
N ALA A 99 -1.26 2.99 5.69
CA ALA A 99 -1.46 1.87 4.77
C ALA A 99 -2.79 1.98 4.02
N GLU A 100 -3.85 2.39 4.71
CA GLU A 100 -5.18 2.64 4.12
C GLU A 100 -5.17 3.83 3.16
N TYR A 101 -4.46 4.90 3.52
CA TYR A 101 -4.23 6.06 2.67
C TYR A 101 -3.54 5.65 1.36
N LEU A 102 -2.49 4.82 1.42
CA LEU A 102 -1.81 4.31 0.23
C LEU A 102 -2.73 3.47 -0.65
N GLU A 103 -3.57 2.59 -0.07
CA GLU A 103 -4.54 1.80 -0.82
C GLU A 103 -5.53 2.70 -1.56
N SER A 104 -6.15 3.64 -0.86
CA SER A 104 -7.14 4.53 -1.46
C SER A 104 -6.53 5.44 -2.53
N SER A 105 -5.28 5.86 -2.32
CA SER A 105 -4.52 6.71 -3.24
C SER A 105 -4.15 5.99 -4.54
N THR A 106 -4.12 4.65 -4.58
CA THR A 106 -3.88 3.90 -5.82
C THR A 106 -4.82 4.31 -6.95
N LYS A 107 -6.08 4.65 -6.62
CA LYS A 107 -7.10 5.14 -7.57
C LYS A 107 -6.73 6.51 -8.15
N LYS A 108 -6.18 7.41 -7.33
CA LYS A 108 -5.75 8.75 -7.76
C LYS A 108 -4.55 8.67 -8.70
N PHE A 109 -3.59 7.81 -8.37
CA PHE A 109 -2.38 7.60 -9.19
C PHE A 109 -2.61 6.69 -10.40
N GLY A 110 -3.74 5.99 -10.49
CA GLY A 110 -4.01 5.03 -11.56
C GLY A 110 -3.11 3.79 -11.52
N LEU A 111 -2.57 3.45 -10.34
CA LEU A 111 -1.64 2.33 -10.15
C LEU A 111 -2.34 1.18 -9.42
N LYS A 112 -1.78 -0.03 -9.51
CA LYS A 112 -2.30 -1.20 -8.77
C LYS A 112 -1.79 -1.26 -7.33
N MET A 113 -0.59 -0.73 -7.08
CA MET A 113 -0.04 -0.68 -5.74
C MET A 113 0.79 0.56 -5.49
N LEU A 114 0.79 0.99 -4.24
CA LEU A 114 1.66 2.03 -3.72
C LEU A 114 2.36 1.53 -2.46
N MET A 115 3.63 1.90 -2.33
CA MET A 115 4.49 1.59 -1.20
C MET A 115 5.06 2.89 -0.63
N SER A 116 5.08 2.99 0.70
CA SER A 116 5.89 4.03 1.37
C SER A 116 7.39 3.74 1.23
N ASP A 117 8.21 4.77 1.41
CA ASP A 117 9.67 4.67 1.53
C ASP A 117 10.09 3.76 2.70
N ALA A 118 9.37 3.83 3.83
CA ALA A 118 9.59 2.97 4.99
C ALA A 118 9.47 1.48 4.62
N PHE A 119 8.43 1.10 3.86
CA PHE A 119 8.28 -0.27 3.37
C PHE A 119 9.33 -0.62 2.30
N HIS A 120 9.61 0.30 1.37
CA HIS A 120 10.59 0.08 0.29
C HIS A 120 12.00 -0.20 0.82
N LYS A 121 12.42 0.49 1.89
CA LYS A 121 13.70 0.29 2.58
C LYS A 121 13.84 -1.09 3.22
N LEU A 122 12.74 -1.80 3.47
CA LEU A 122 12.73 -3.16 4.02
C LEU A 122 12.88 -4.26 2.97
N LEU A 123 12.67 -3.95 1.70
CA LEU A 123 12.82 -4.92 0.62
C LEU A 123 14.28 -5.35 0.44
N HIS A 124 14.50 -6.60 0.05
CA HIS A 124 15.82 -7.04 -0.40
C HIS A 124 16.31 -6.14 -1.55
N PRO A 125 17.62 -5.77 -1.63
CA PRO A 125 18.14 -4.87 -2.66
C PRO A 125 17.75 -5.27 -4.09
N SER A 126 17.66 -6.58 -4.36
CA SER A 126 17.25 -7.10 -5.65
C SER A 126 15.81 -6.81 -6.07
N ASN A 127 14.89 -6.70 -5.11
CA ASN A 127 13.51 -6.32 -5.39
C ASN A 127 13.36 -4.80 -5.32
N ARG A 128 14.06 -4.15 -4.39
CA ARG A 128 14.08 -2.70 -4.23
C ARG A 128 14.46 -1.96 -5.52
N ARG A 129 15.48 -2.44 -6.24
CA ARG A 129 15.93 -1.86 -7.53
C ARG A 129 14.90 -1.99 -8.66
N ARG A 130 13.90 -2.85 -8.50
CA ARG A 130 12.81 -3.05 -9.48
C ARG A 130 11.60 -2.17 -9.19
N CYS A 131 11.58 -1.51 -8.04
CA CYS A 131 10.55 -0.53 -7.71
C CYS A 131 10.92 0.82 -8.31
N ARG A 132 9.90 1.57 -8.74
CA ARG A 132 10.04 2.92 -9.28
C ARG A 132 9.45 3.92 -8.29
N LYS A 133 10.14 5.04 -8.07
CA LYS A 133 9.59 6.18 -7.32
C LYS A 133 8.50 6.85 -8.16
N VAL A 134 7.34 7.07 -7.55
CA VAL A 134 6.16 7.66 -8.18
C VAL A 134 6.09 9.14 -7.86
N ASP A 135 6.15 9.49 -6.57
CA ASP A 135 5.93 10.85 -6.10
C ASP A 135 6.47 11.05 -4.66
N GLN A 136 6.28 12.24 -4.10
CA GLN A 136 6.44 12.54 -2.67
C GLN A 136 5.21 13.30 -2.18
N ILE A 137 4.72 12.92 -1.02
CA ILE A 137 3.59 13.57 -0.36
C ILE A 137 4.04 14.10 0.99
N MET A 138 3.43 15.19 1.42
CA MET A 138 3.66 15.79 2.73
C MET A 138 2.39 15.68 3.55
N PHE A 139 2.52 15.16 4.77
CA PHE A 139 1.49 15.20 5.78
C PHE A 139 1.73 16.43 6.64
N LEU A 140 0.70 17.27 6.76
CA LEU A 140 0.72 18.43 7.63
C LEU A 140 0.25 17.97 9.01
N ASP A 141 0.97 18.36 10.06
CA ASP A 141 0.55 18.10 11.43
C ASP A 141 -0.67 18.96 11.76
N ASP A 142 -1.68 18.35 12.37
CA ASP A 142 -2.90 19.05 12.82
C ASP A 142 -2.61 20.11 13.91
N GLU A 143 -1.44 20.03 14.56
CA GLU A 143 -0.96 20.97 15.58
C GLU A 143 -0.10 22.12 15.00
N ALA A 144 0.08 22.18 13.67
CA ALA A 144 0.81 23.28 13.03
C ALA A 144 0.07 24.60 13.28
N SER A 145 0.75 25.56 13.91
CA SER A 145 0.17 26.86 14.24
C SER A 145 0.04 27.71 12.96
N GLU A 146 -1.02 28.51 12.84
CA GLU A 146 -1.21 29.46 11.71
C GLU A 146 -0.06 30.50 11.58
N THR A 147 0.87 30.52 12.54
CA THR A 147 2.05 31.38 12.64
C THR A 147 3.35 30.78 12.08
N ASP A 148 3.38 29.51 11.66
CA ASP A 148 4.60 28.90 11.11
C ASP A 148 4.90 29.44 9.70
N GLU A 149 6.04 30.11 9.53
CA GLU A 149 6.43 30.87 8.31
C GLU A 149 6.67 29.99 7.07
N ASP A 150 6.72 28.66 7.21
CA ASP A 150 6.75 27.72 6.09
C ASP A 150 6.12 26.36 6.48
N PRO A 151 4.88 26.06 6.04
CA PRO A 151 4.22 24.77 6.25
C PRO A 151 5.01 23.58 5.68
N PHE A 152 5.93 23.84 4.74
CA PHE A 152 6.80 22.81 4.16
C PHE A 152 8.03 22.49 5.04
N ALA A 153 8.27 23.24 6.12
CA ALA A 153 9.43 23.03 7.00
C ALA A 153 9.18 21.97 8.09
N THR A 154 7.93 21.75 8.49
CA THR A 154 7.57 20.90 9.64
C THR A 154 6.84 19.60 9.28
N GLY A 155 6.23 19.50 8.09
CA GLY A 155 5.45 18.33 7.70
C GLY A 155 6.28 17.06 7.48
N GLU A 156 5.71 15.90 7.82
CA GLU A 156 6.32 14.60 7.52
C GLU A 156 6.20 14.30 6.02
N VAL A 157 7.35 14.09 5.37
CA VAL A 157 7.40 13.75 3.95
C VAL A 157 7.50 12.24 3.77
N MET A 158 6.58 11.67 2.99
CA MET A 158 6.59 10.28 2.58
C MET A 158 6.87 10.17 1.08
N GLU A 159 7.87 9.39 0.70
CA GLU A 159 8.09 9.07 -0.70
C GLU A 159 7.24 7.87 -1.12
N LEU A 160 6.64 7.96 -2.30
CA LEU A 160 5.78 6.93 -2.87
C LEU A 160 6.54 6.12 -3.91
N PHE A 161 6.45 4.81 -3.81
CA PHE A 161 7.02 3.86 -4.76
C PHE A 161 5.94 2.93 -5.30
N THR A 162 6.17 2.36 -6.48
CA THR A 162 5.36 1.29 -7.05
C THR A 162 6.24 0.18 -7.60
N PHE A 163 5.63 -0.97 -7.86
CA PHE A 163 6.23 -2.08 -8.57
C PHE A 163 5.40 -2.29 -9.84
N ASP A 164 5.99 -1.95 -10.98
CA ASP A 164 5.30 -2.05 -12.26
C ASP A 164 5.16 -3.53 -12.64
N ILE A 165 3.92 -4.04 -12.62
CA ILE A 165 3.60 -5.40 -13.04
C ILE A 165 3.20 -5.37 -14.51
N ASP A 166 4.06 -5.85 -15.39
CA ASP A 166 3.70 -6.12 -16.77
C ASP A 166 3.08 -7.51 -16.87
N VAL A 167 1.77 -7.59 -16.64
CA VAL A 167 1.04 -8.86 -16.65
C VAL A 167 1.04 -9.48 -18.05
N ASP A 168 1.00 -8.66 -19.10
CA ASP A 168 1.00 -9.14 -20.49
C ASP A 168 2.38 -9.72 -20.87
N ALA A 169 3.49 -9.13 -20.40
CA ALA A 169 4.83 -9.70 -20.60
C ALA A 169 5.11 -10.96 -19.76
N LEU A 170 4.40 -11.14 -18.64
CA LEU A 170 4.55 -12.31 -17.76
C LEU A 170 3.87 -13.57 -18.31
N TRP A 171 2.93 -13.43 -19.26
CA TRP A 171 2.25 -14.54 -19.90
C TRP A 171 2.61 -14.66 -21.38
N LYS A 172 3.68 -15.41 -21.65
CA LYS A 172 3.84 -16.05 -22.96
C LYS A 172 3.28 -17.47 -22.84
N PRO A 173 2.20 -17.84 -23.54
CA PRO A 173 1.86 -19.24 -23.67
C PRO A 173 3.01 -19.91 -24.43
N THR A 174 3.75 -20.78 -23.75
CA THR A 174 4.70 -21.73 -24.35
C THR A 174 3.95 -22.82 -25.08
#